data_AF-A0A355FR08-F1
#
_entry.id   AF-A0A355FR08-F1
#
_cell.length_a   1.000
_cell.length_b   1.000
_cell.length_c   1.000
_cell.angle_alpha   90.00
_cell.angle_beta   90.00
_cell.angle_gamma   90.00
#
_symmetry.space_group_name_H-M   'P 1'
#
loop_
_entity.id
_entity.type
_entity.pdbx_description
1 polymer ?
#
loop_
_entity_poly.entity_id
_entity_poly.type
_entity_poly.pdbx_seq_one_letter_code
_entity_poly.pdbx_strand_id
1 'polypeptide(L)'
;MKERYIAVVGFGQFYGRKIFKPEQIVKLVKEPNNTFDDEAIRVELKPVGQVGFVANSTTTVPRGCHSAGRIYDTFDQHCYGIVRFVTKETVLVELVDKIRLQIVLVETSEVQQSN
;
A
#
# COMPACT_ATOMS: atom_id res chain seq x y z
N MET A 1 18.33 3.49 -8.82
CA MET A 1 16.91 3.82 -9.04
C MET A 1 16.49 4.81 -7.98
N LYS A 2 15.59 5.75 -8.30
CA LYS A 2 15.12 6.74 -7.33
C LYS A 2 13.96 6.11 -6.55
N GLU A 3 14.04 6.06 -5.23
CA GLU A 3 12.94 5.59 -4.39
C GLU A 3 11.68 6.42 -4.68
N ARG A 4 10.57 5.74 -4.95
CA ARG A 4 9.28 6.38 -5.25
C ARG A 4 8.33 6.12 -4.10
N TYR A 5 7.95 7.19 -3.40
CA TYR A 5 6.99 7.12 -2.31
C TYR A 5 5.62 7.59 -2.77
N ILE A 6 4.57 6.99 -2.21
CA ILE A 6 3.19 7.47 -2.29
C ILE A 6 2.59 7.57 -0.89
N ALA A 7 1.47 8.28 -0.79
CA ALA A 7 0.68 8.32 0.42
C ALA A 7 -0.67 7.61 0.21
N VAL A 8 -1.05 6.78 1.16
CA VAL A 8 -2.39 6.19 1.25
C VAL A 8 -3.25 7.06 2.17
N VAL A 9 -4.45 7.39 1.70
CA VAL A 9 -5.45 8.19 2.39
C VAL A 9 -6.81 7.51 2.34
N GLY A 10 -7.83 8.10 3.00
CA GLY A 10 -9.19 7.57 2.99
C GLY A 10 -9.41 6.29 3.80
N PHE A 11 -8.36 5.74 4.43
CA PHE A 11 -8.43 4.50 5.21
C PHE A 11 -9.38 4.56 6.41
N GLY A 12 -9.80 5.75 6.85
CA GLY A 12 -10.80 5.94 7.90
C GLY A 12 -12.20 5.45 7.52
N GLN A 13 -12.52 5.36 6.23
CA GLN A 13 -13.78 4.77 5.73
C GLN A 13 -13.75 3.23 5.70
N PHE A 14 -12.61 2.63 6.05
CA PHE A 14 -12.38 1.19 6.02
C PHE A 14 -12.01 0.69 7.44
N TYR A 15 -10.81 0.14 7.62
CA TYR A 15 -10.33 -0.44 8.89
C TYR A 15 -9.52 0.54 9.73
N GLY A 16 -9.36 1.79 9.27
CA GLY A 16 -8.54 2.80 9.91
C GLY A 16 -7.04 2.49 9.86
N ARG A 17 -6.23 3.34 10.51
CA ARG A 17 -4.77 3.22 10.46
C ARG A 17 -4.18 1.96 11.10
N LYS A 18 -4.90 1.31 12.03
CA LYS A 18 -4.38 0.19 12.84
C LYS A 18 -4.12 -1.08 12.01
N ILE A 19 -4.71 -1.17 10.83
CA ILE A 19 -4.53 -2.32 9.94
C ILE A 19 -3.16 -2.33 9.27
N PHE A 20 -2.53 -1.15 9.13
CA PHE A 20 -1.23 -1.02 8.51
C PHE A 20 -0.12 -1.23 9.54
N LYS A 21 0.91 -1.98 9.14
CA LYS A 21 2.16 -2.14 9.88
C LYS A 21 3.34 -1.80 8.97
N PRO A 22 4.43 -1.20 9.49
CA PRO A 22 5.68 -1.09 8.73
C PRO A 22 6.12 -2.45 8.18
N GLU A 23 6.80 -2.44 7.04
CA GLU A 23 7.24 -3.61 6.26
C GLU A 23 6.10 -4.45 5.64
N GLN A 24 4.84 -4.06 5.82
CA GLN A 24 3.71 -4.75 5.21
C GLN A 24 3.62 -4.44 3.72
N ILE A 25 3.39 -5.48 2.92
CA ILE A 25 3.17 -5.34 1.48
C ILE A 25 1.70 -4.97 1.22
N VAL A 26 1.49 -3.90 0.47
CA VAL A 26 0.19 -3.48 -0.06
C VAL A 26 0.15 -3.69 -1.57
N LYS A 27 -1.03 -4.00 -2.10
CA LYS A 27 -1.29 -4.05 -3.54
C LYS A 27 -1.99 -2.76 -3.97
N LEU A 28 -1.51 -2.14 -5.04
CA LEU A 28 -2.10 -0.96 -5.65
C LEU A 28 -2.78 -1.40 -6.94
N VAL A 29 -4.07 -1.09 -7.10
CA VAL A 29 -4.88 -1.55 -8.23
C VAL A 29 -5.55 -0.34 -8.88
N LYS A 30 -5.42 -0.20 -10.20
CA LYS A 30 -6.12 0.85 -10.94
C LYS A 30 -7.63 0.63 -10.87
N GLU A 31 -8.38 1.73 -10.80
CA GLU A 31 -9.83 1.74 -10.78
C GLU A 31 -10.35 2.73 -11.84
N PRO A 32 -10.16 2.44 -13.15
CA PRO A 32 -10.46 3.39 -14.23
C PRO A 32 -11.96 3.73 -14.36
N ASN A 33 -12.83 2.92 -13.79
CA ASN A 33 -14.28 3.13 -13.79
C ASN A 33 -14.78 3.83 -12.51
N ASN A 34 -13.88 4.46 -11.75
CA ASN A 34 -14.27 5.22 -10.57
C ASN A 34 -15.06 6.48 -10.99
N THR A 35 -16.14 6.77 -10.28
CA THR A 35 -17.06 7.86 -10.64
C THR A 35 -16.51 9.26 -10.39
N PHE A 36 -15.40 9.39 -9.67
CA PHE A 36 -14.84 10.68 -9.25
C PHE A 36 -13.49 11.00 -9.87
N ASP A 37 -12.66 9.99 -10.14
CA ASP A 37 -11.27 10.13 -10.58
C ASP A 37 -10.89 8.94 -11.47
N ASP A 38 -10.70 9.18 -12.77
CA ASP A 38 -10.31 8.16 -13.74
C ASP A 38 -8.88 7.63 -13.52
N GLU A 39 -8.07 8.38 -12.77
CA GLU A 39 -6.75 7.99 -12.31
C GLU A 39 -6.76 7.36 -10.91
N ALA A 40 -7.93 6.98 -10.38
CA ALA A 40 -8.04 6.37 -9.06
C ALA A 40 -7.22 5.07 -8.96
N ILE A 41 -6.43 4.97 -7.88
CA ILE A 41 -5.68 3.77 -7.51
C ILE A 41 -6.10 3.38 -6.10
N ARG A 42 -6.81 2.25 -5.98
CA ARG A 42 -7.20 1.68 -4.69
C ARG A 42 -6.06 0.86 -4.10
N VAL A 43 -5.97 0.86 -2.77
CA VAL A 43 -4.96 0.13 -2.01
C VAL A 43 -5.61 -1.04 -1.31
N GLU A 44 -5.02 -2.23 -1.46
CA GLU A 44 -5.51 -3.48 -0.90
C GLU A 44 -4.47 -4.15 0.00
N LEU A 45 -4.96 -4.82 1.04
CA LEU A 45 -4.22 -5.78 1.85
C LEU A 45 -4.81 -7.17 1.68
N LYS A 46 -3.99 -8.20 1.48
CA LYS A 46 -4.46 -9.59 1.49
C LYS A 46 -4.50 -10.12 2.93
N PRO A 47 -5.52 -10.89 3.34
CA PRO A 47 -6.75 -11.24 2.62
C PRO A 47 -7.90 -10.22 2.78
N VAL A 48 -7.64 -9.04 3.37
CA VAL A 48 -8.68 -8.09 3.82
C VAL A 48 -9.46 -7.42 2.68
N GLY A 49 -8.81 -7.10 1.56
CA GLY A 49 -9.39 -6.31 0.48
C GLY A 49 -8.99 -4.84 0.56
N GLN A 50 -9.88 -3.94 0.14
CA GLN A 50 -9.60 -2.51 0.05
C GLN A 50 -9.45 -1.86 1.43
N VAL A 51 -8.41 -1.03 1.56
CA VAL A 51 -8.07 -0.36 2.82
C VAL A 51 -7.83 1.14 2.66
N GLY A 52 -7.87 1.67 1.44
CA GLY A 52 -7.70 3.10 1.16
C GLY A 52 -7.44 3.38 -0.31
N PHE A 53 -6.98 4.59 -0.61
CA PHE A 53 -6.63 5.06 -1.95
C PHE A 53 -5.28 5.77 -1.95
N VAL A 54 -4.59 5.76 -3.09
CA VAL A 54 -3.42 6.61 -3.31
C VAL A 54 -3.87 8.07 -3.37
N ALA A 55 -3.19 8.94 -2.64
CA ALA A 55 -3.47 10.37 -2.63
C ALA A 55 -3.27 10.98 -4.03
N ASN A 56 -4.22 11.80 -4.50
CA ASN A 56 -4.13 12.46 -5.81
C ASN A 56 -4.13 14.00 -5.76
N SER A 57 -4.52 14.62 -4.63
CA SER A 57 -4.61 16.08 -4.52
C SER A 57 -3.40 16.72 -3.83
N THR A 58 -3.14 18.00 -4.10
CA THR A 58 -2.08 18.78 -3.42
C THR A 58 -2.25 18.86 -1.90
N THR A 59 -3.49 18.75 -1.42
CA THR A 59 -3.82 18.73 0.01
C THR A 59 -3.55 17.40 0.69
N THR A 60 -3.52 16.30 -0.07
CA THR A 60 -3.37 14.93 0.47
C THR A 60 -2.03 14.30 0.16
N VAL A 61 -1.33 14.77 -0.88
CA VAL A 61 -0.01 14.28 -1.28
C VAL A 61 1.08 15.00 -0.46
N PRO A 62 1.78 14.32 0.46
CA PRO A 62 2.86 14.92 1.22
C PRO A 62 4.06 15.25 0.31
N ARG A 63 4.85 16.25 0.72
CA ARG A 63 6.13 16.55 0.06
C ARG A 63 7.02 15.30 0.03
N GLY A 64 7.57 14.99 -1.14
CA GLY A 64 8.39 13.80 -1.37
C GLY A 64 7.62 12.57 -1.85
N CYS A 65 6.28 12.62 -1.86
CA CYS A 65 5.44 11.58 -2.45
C CYS A 65 4.97 11.94 -3.87
N HIS A 66 4.66 10.91 -4.65
CA HIS A 66 3.98 11.02 -5.93
C HIS A 66 2.46 10.88 -5.75
N SER A 67 1.71 11.62 -6.57
CA SER A 67 0.25 11.48 -6.67
C SER A 67 -0.14 10.21 -7.43
N ALA A 68 -1.40 9.81 -7.33
CA ALA A 68 -1.97 8.71 -8.11
C ALA A 68 -1.74 8.91 -9.62
N GLY A 69 -2.13 10.07 -10.16
CA GLY A 69 -1.91 10.39 -11.58
C GLY A 69 -0.44 10.34 -11.99
N ARG A 70 0.48 10.76 -11.10
CA ARG A 70 1.91 10.73 -11.39
C ARG A 70 2.46 9.30 -11.56
N ILE A 71 1.87 8.33 -10.87
CA ILE A 71 2.32 6.94 -10.93
C ILE A 71 1.47 6.08 -11.86
N TYR A 72 0.33 6.58 -12.33
CA TYR A 72 -0.68 5.81 -13.05
C TYR A 72 -0.11 5.10 -14.27
N ASP A 73 0.60 5.81 -15.14
CA ASP A 73 1.19 5.24 -16.35
C ASP A 73 2.47 4.44 -16.13
N THR A 74 2.93 4.32 -14.88
CA THR A 74 4.21 3.64 -14.56
C THR A 74 4.07 2.14 -14.32
N PHE A 75 2.85 1.61 -14.33
CA PHE A 75 2.53 0.20 -14.20
C PHE A 75 1.25 -0.14 -14.98
N ASP A 76 1.00 -1.43 -15.22
CA ASP A 76 -0.20 -1.90 -15.91
C ASP A 76 -1.43 -1.89 -14.96
N GLN A 77 -2.07 -3.02 -14.68
CA GLN A 77 -3.30 -3.04 -13.86
C GLN A 77 -3.05 -2.88 -12.36
N HIS A 78 -1.90 -3.37 -11.90
CA HIS A 78 -1.54 -3.30 -10.50
C HIS A 78 -0.03 -3.25 -10.29
N CYS A 79 0.37 -2.65 -9.17
CA CYS A 79 1.71 -2.74 -8.65
C CYS A 79 1.65 -3.00 -7.14
N TYR A 80 2.80 -2.94 -6.48
CA TYR A 80 2.91 -3.23 -5.06
C TYR A 80 3.79 -2.19 -4.40
N GLY A 81 3.57 -2.03 -3.11
CA GLY A 81 4.38 -1.16 -2.28
C GLY A 81 4.60 -1.74 -0.88
N ILE A 82 5.59 -1.22 -0.20
CA ILE A 82 5.93 -1.57 1.18
C ILE A 82 5.58 -0.38 2.07
N VAL A 83 4.78 -0.62 3.10
CA VAL A 83 4.48 0.39 4.11
C VAL A 83 5.77 0.72 4.86
N ARG A 84 6.19 1.98 4.82
CA ARG A 84 7.36 2.47 5.59
C ARG A 84 6.95 3.22 6.84
N PHE A 85 5.90 4.03 6.75
CA PHE A 85 5.42 4.82 7.89
C PHE A 85 3.90 4.87 7.96
N VAL A 86 3.37 4.78 9.17
CA VAL A 86 1.94 4.93 9.46
C VAL A 86 1.77 6.15 10.35
N THR A 87 1.08 7.18 9.87
CA THR A 87 0.80 8.39 10.64
C THR A 87 -0.67 8.43 11.10
N LYS A 88 -1.12 9.56 11.64
CA LYS A 88 -2.54 9.76 11.97
C LYS A 88 -3.41 9.86 10.71
N GLU A 89 -2.90 10.49 9.67
CA GLU A 89 -3.69 10.93 8.51
C GLU A 89 -3.26 10.26 7.21
N THR A 90 -2.05 9.72 7.15
CA THR A 90 -1.44 9.15 5.94
C THR A 90 -0.64 7.89 6.25
N VAL A 91 -0.55 6.99 5.27
CA VAL A 91 0.39 5.87 5.29
C VAL A 91 1.37 6.05 4.15
N LEU A 92 2.67 6.16 4.44
CA LEU A 92 3.71 6.31 3.43
C LEU A 92 4.15 4.94 2.95
N VAL A 93 4.10 4.75 1.63
CA VAL A 93 4.38 3.49 0.97
C VAL A 93 5.46 3.71 -0.07
N GLU A 94 6.49 2.88 -0.03
CA GLU A 94 7.52 2.81 -1.06
C GLU A 94 7.06 1.88 -2.19
N LEU A 95 7.07 2.33 -3.43
CA LEU A 95 6.73 1.52 -4.60
C LEU A 95 7.86 0.54 -4.92
N VAL A 96 7.48 -0.69 -5.28
CA VAL A 96 8.44 -1.74 -5.64
C VAL A 96 8.41 -1.98 -7.15
N ASP A 97 9.55 -1.74 -7.81
CA ASP A 97 9.67 -1.86 -9.27
C ASP A 97 9.73 -3.32 -9.77
N LYS A 98 10.22 -4.24 -8.94
CA LYS A 98 10.34 -5.67 -9.26
C LYS A 98 10.11 -6.50 -8.00
N ILE A 99 9.01 -7.22 -7.93
CA ILE A 99 8.73 -8.16 -6.83
C ILE A 99 9.00 -9.58 -7.29
N ARG A 100 9.86 -10.26 -6.54
CA ARG A 100 9.90 -11.72 -6.46
C ARG A 100 9.18 -12.11 -5.17
N LEU A 101 7.93 -12.55 -5.29
CA LEU A 101 7.15 -13.05 -4.15
C LEU A 101 7.56 -14.50 -3.87
N GLN A 102 8.12 -14.74 -2.70
CA GLN A 102 8.38 -16.09 -2.19
C GLN A 102 7.53 -16.29 -0.93
N ILE A 103 6.56 -17.20 -0.99
CA ILE A 103 5.78 -17.59 0.18
C ILE A 103 6.56 -18.73 0.84
N VAL A 104 6.99 -18.52 2.08
CA VAL A 104 7.62 -19.55 2.92
C VAL A 104 6.68 -19.82 4.08
N LEU A 105 6.13 -21.04 4.13
CA LEU A 105 5.45 -21.53 5.31
C LEU A 105 6.50 -22.07 6.28
N VAL A 106 6.54 -21.52 7.49
CA VAL A 106 7.40 -22.05 8.57
C VAL A 106 6.48 -22.60 9.64
N GLU A 107 6.53 -23.92 9.83
CA GLU A 107 5.92 -24.56 10.98
C GLU A 107 6.92 -24.47 12.15
N THR A 108 6.48 -23.90 13.27
CA THR A 108 7.27 -23.86 14.50
C THR A 108 6.70 -24.88 15.48
N SER A 109 7.49 -25.90 15.82
CA SER A 109 7.20 -26.83 16.92
C SER A 109 8.05 -26.45 18.13
N GLU A 110 7.40 -26.05 19.23
CA GLU A 110 8.08 -25.84 20.52
C GLU A 110 8.42 -27.21 21.14
N VAL A 111 9.71 -27.52 21.23
CA VAL A 111 10.18 -28.66 22.03
C VAL A 111 10.29 -28.18 23.47
N GLN A 112 9.31 -28.50 24.31
CA GLN A 112 9.42 -28.33 25.76
C GLN A 112 10.47 -29.30 26.29
N GLN A 113 11.66 -28.79 26.63
CA GLN A 113 12.62 -29.52 27.45
C GLN A 113 12.06 -29.57 28.88
N SER A 114 11.55 -30.74 29.26
CA SER A 114 11.27 -31.09 30.66
C SER A 114 12.60 -31.25 31.41
N ASN A 115 12.86 -30.36 32.36
CA ASN A 115 13.79 -30.61 33.48
C ASN A 115 13.04 -31.29 34.62
#